data_AF-A0A1V5SS26-F1
#
_entry.id   AF-A0A1V5SS26-F1
#
_cell.length_a   1.000
_cell.length_b   1.000
_cell.length_c   1.000
_cell.angle_alpha   90.00
_cell.angle_beta   90.00
_cell.angle_gamma   90.00
#
_symmetry.space_group_name_H-M   'P 1'
#
loop_
_entity.id
_entity.type
_entity.pdbx_description
1 polymer ?
#
loop_
_entity_poly.entity_id
_entity_poly.type
_entity_poly.pdbx_seq_one_letter_code
_entity_poly.pdbx_strand_id
1 'polypeptide(L)'
;MEENEHPNEGAGGATGETKEARFKRLAEQRVAATLDKIRLIGNLATSQYSYNGDQVAKIFAALKEAISDVEDKFQRTLERKREKFHL
;
A
#
# COMPACT_ATOMS: atom_id res chain seq x y z
N MET A 1 -24.45 36.64 9.44
CA MET A 1 -24.51 35.18 9.20
C MET A 1 -24.54 35.05 7.70
N GLU A 2 -23.34 35.05 7.12
CA GLU A 2 -23.14 35.05 5.68
C GLU A 2 -22.68 33.65 5.26
N GLU A 3 -23.24 33.27 4.12
CA GLU A 3 -23.24 31.97 3.48
C GLU A 3 -21.83 31.53 3.10
N ASN A 4 -21.57 30.23 3.11
CA ASN A 4 -20.69 29.60 2.13
C ASN A 4 -21.07 28.12 2.04
N GLU A 5 -22.10 27.92 1.22
CA GLU A 5 -22.28 26.81 0.29
C GLU A 5 -21.10 25.82 0.22
N HIS A 6 -21.33 24.61 0.73
CA HIS A 6 -20.61 23.44 0.24
C HIS A 6 -21.30 22.99 -1.06
N PRO A 7 -20.63 23.16 -2.20
CA PRO A 7 -20.52 22.00 -3.06
C PRO A 7 -19.15 21.95 -3.72
N ASN A 8 -18.51 20.79 -3.67
CA ASN A 8 -17.70 20.40 -4.81
C ASN A 8 -17.70 18.87 -4.93
N GLU A 9 -18.78 18.36 -5.52
CA GLU A 9 -18.73 17.13 -6.28
C GLU A 9 -17.81 17.37 -7.49
N GLY A 10 -16.59 16.85 -7.40
CA GLY A 10 -15.60 16.88 -8.47
C GLY A 10 -15.37 15.49 -9.05
N ALA A 11 -16.29 15.01 -9.86
CA ALA A 11 -15.98 14.02 -10.87
C ALA A 11 -15.05 14.67 -11.91
N GLY A 12 -13.81 14.19 -12.06
CA GLY A 12 -12.88 14.78 -13.04
C GLY A 12 -11.51 14.11 -13.06
N GLY A 13 -11.28 13.25 -14.04
CA GLY A 13 -9.95 12.77 -14.39
C GLY A 13 -9.11 13.87 -15.06
N ALA A 14 -7.81 13.84 -14.75
CA ALA A 14 -6.66 14.49 -15.38
C ALA A 14 -6.25 15.92 -14.92
N THR A 15 -5.10 15.91 -14.22
CA THR A 15 -4.05 16.94 -14.10
C THR A 15 -4.27 18.15 -13.19
N GLY A 16 -4.23 17.90 -11.87
CA GLY A 16 -4.03 18.94 -10.84
C GLY A 16 -3.68 18.42 -9.44
N GLU A 17 -3.47 17.11 -9.26
CA GLU A 17 -3.22 16.53 -7.94
C GLU A 17 -1.78 16.79 -7.46
N THR A 18 -1.63 17.19 -6.18
CA THR A 18 -0.31 17.32 -5.56
C THR A 18 0.37 15.94 -5.47
N LYS A 19 1.71 15.92 -5.38
CA LYS A 19 2.47 14.66 -5.18
C LYS A 19 1.98 13.87 -3.97
N GLU A 20 1.58 14.58 -2.92
CA GLU A 20 1.02 13.99 -1.69
C GLU A 20 -0.37 13.40 -1.91
N ALA A 21 -1.28 14.13 -2.56
CA ALA A 21 -2.62 13.64 -2.88
C ALA A 21 -2.55 12.39 -3.78
N ARG A 22 -1.65 12.40 -4.77
CA ARG A 22 -1.39 11.24 -5.63
C ARG A 22 -0.87 10.05 -4.85
N PHE A 23 0.09 10.28 -3.96
CA PHE A 23 0.62 9.23 -3.10
C PHE A 23 -0.48 8.63 -2.23
N LYS A 24 -1.28 9.45 -1.55
CA LYS A 24 -2.36 9.00 -0.67
C LYS A 24 -3.37 8.14 -1.42
N ARG A 25 -3.92 8.63 -2.54
CA ARG A 25 -4.89 7.88 -3.37
C ARG A 25 -4.32 6.53 -3.82
N LEU A 26 -3.09 6.52 -4.33
CA LEU A 26 -2.47 5.28 -4.81
C LEU A 26 -2.12 4.32 -3.66
N ALA A 27 -1.67 4.84 -2.52
CA ALA A 27 -1.34 4.05 -1.35
C ALA A 27 -2.60 3.38 -0.80
N GLU A 28 -3.69 4.12 -0.60
CA GLU A 28 -4.97 3.59 -0.13
C GLU A 28 -5.48 2.47 -1.03
N GLN A 29 -5.53 2.70 -2.34
CA GLN A 29 -5.97 1.69 -3.31
C GLN A 29 -5.08 0.43 -3.29
N ARG A 30 -3.76 0.61 -3.25
CA ARG A 30 -2.80 -0.51 -3.29
C ARG A 30 -2.80 -1.31 -2.00
N VAL A 31 -2.88 -0.66 -0.86
CA VAL A 31 -2.95 -1.33 0.45
C VAL A 31 -4.25 -2.11 0.56
N ALA A 32 -5.40 -1.52 0.20
CA ALA A 32 -6.68 -2.22 0.21
C ALA A 32 -6.66 -3.47 -0.66
N ALA A 33 -6.16 -3.36 -1.90
CA ALA A 33 -6.03 -4.50 -2.80
C ALA A 33 -5.08 -5.58 -2.25
N THR A 34 -3.97 -5.18 -1.62
CA THR A 34 -3.00 -6.12 -1.04
C THR A 34 -3.58 -6.87 0.15
N LEU A 35 -4.31 -6.18 1.04
CA LEU A 35 -5.00 -6.80 2.17
C LEU A 35 -6.04 -7.82 1.71
N ASP A 36 -6.77 -7.53 0.63
CA ASP A 36 -7.70 -8.48 0.02
C ASP A 36 -6.98 -9.75 -0.47
N LYS A 37 -5.84 -9.60 -1.17
CA LYS A 37 -5.03 -10.75 -1.61
C LYS A 37 -4.49 -11.57 -0.43
N ILE A 38 -4.04 -10.91 0.64
CA ILE A 38 -3.59 -11.61 1.86
C ILE A 38 -4.76 -12.38 2.48
N ARG A 39 -5.97 -11.81 2.50
CA ARG A 39 -7.17 -12.50 2.98
C ARG A 39 -7.50 -13.72 2.12
N LEU A 40 -7.39 -13.62 0.80
CA LEU A 40 -7.59 -14.76 -0.09
C LEU A 40 -6.59 -15.89 0.15
N ILE A 41 -5.32 -15.55 0.44
CA ILE A 41 -4.30 -16.54 0.85
C ILE A 41 -4.72 -17.19 2.19
N GLY A 42 -5.20 -16.39 3.14
CA GLY A 42 -5.72 -16.90 4.42
C GLY A 42 -6.89 -17.88 4.25
N ASN A 43 -7.76 -17.67 3.26
CA ASN A 43 -8.88 -18.57 2.96
C ASN A 43 -8.43 -19.96 2.46
N LEU A 44 -7.16 -20.13 2.09
CA LEU A 44 -6.59 -21.45 1.77
C LEU A 44 -6.41 -22.31 3.02
N ALA A 45 -6.39 -21.72 4.22
CA ALA A 45 -6.30 -22.42 5.50
C ALA A 45 -7.65 -23.04 5.92
N THR A 46 -8.26 -23.80 5.02
CA THR A 46 -9.51 -24.54 5.24
C THR A 46 -9.32 -26.01 4.94
N SER A 47 -10.20 -26.87 5.46
CA SER A 47 -10.15 -28.32 5.24
C SER A 47 -10.38 -28.75 3.78
N GLN A 48 -10.71 -27.80 2.88
CA GLN A 48 -10.87 -28.06 1.45
C GLN A 48 -9.54 -28.22 0.72
N TYR A 49 -8.43 -27.76 1.31
CA TYR A 49 -7.11 -27.80 0.71
C TYR A 49 -6.16 -28.68 1.52
N SER A 50 -5.32 -29.44 0.83
CA SER A 50 -4.18 -30.14 1.44
C SER A 50 -2.89 -29.40 1.13
N TYR A 51 -2.16 -29.08 2.18
CA TYR A 51 -0.85 -28.46 2.12
C TYR A 51 0.03 -29.04 3.22
N ASN A 52 1.34 -28.97 3.04
CA ASN A 52 2.31 -29.33 4.06
C ASN A 52 2.97 -28.09 4.66
N GLY A 53 3.71 -28.28 5.76
CA GLY A 53 4.39 -27.18 6.45
C GLY A 53 5.43 -26.45 5.60
N ASP A 54 6.10 -27.13 4.67
CA ASP A 54 7.10 -26.53 3.77
C ASP A 54 6.44 -25.58 2.76
N GLN A 55 5.29 -25.97 2.19
CA GLN A 55 4.51 -25.10 1.30
C GLN A 55 4.03 -23.84 2.02
N VAL A 56 3.51 -23.99 3.25
CA VAL A 56 3.08 -22.85 4.07
C VAL A 56 4.27 -21.95 4.41
N ALA A 57 5.41 -22.53 4.80
CA ALA A 57 6.62 -21.78 5.10
C ALA A 57 7.11 -20.96 3.89
N LYS A 58 7.10 -21.55 2.68
CA LYS A 58 7.47 -20.86 1.44
C LYS A 58 6.56 -19.67 1.13
N ILE A 59 5.24 -19.81 1.34
CA ILE A 59 4.29 -18.71 1.14
C ILE A 59 4.63 -17.54 2.06
N PHE A 60 4.80 -17.79 3.36
CA PHE A 60 5.09 -16.72 4.31
C PHE A 60 6.50 -16.15 4.17
N ALA A 61 7.49 -16.95 3.76
CA ALA A 61 8.82 -16.46 3.45
C ALA A 61 8.80 -15.44 2.31
N ALA A 62 8.11 -15.77 1.21
CA ALA A 62 7.97 -14.87 0.06
C ALA A 62 7.22 -13.57 0.43
N LEU A 63 6.15 -13.66 1.23
CA LEU A 63 5.42 -12.48 1.69
C LEU A 63 6.27 -11.57 2.57
N LYS A 64 7.03 -12.15 3.52
CA LYS A 64 7.91 -11.38 4.41
C LYS A 64 9.05 -10.71 3.65
N GLU A 65 9.67 -11.41 2.72
CA GLU A 65 10.72 -10.85 1.85
C GLU A 65 10.18 -9.67 1.05
N ALA A 66 9.03 -9.83 0.40
CA ALA A 66 8.40 -8.74 -0.36
C ALA A 66 8.08 -7.50 0.49
N ILE A 67 7.59 -7.71 1.72
CA ILE A 67 7.31 -6.60 2.67
C ILE A 67 8.63 -5.91 3.05
N SER A 68 9.65 -6.67 3.44
CA SER A 68 10.96 -6.13 3.83
C SER A 68 11.62 -5.32 2.72
N ASP A 69 11.52 -5.78 1.47
CA ASP A 69 12.04 -5.10 0.29
C ASP A 69 11.34 -3.75 0.03
N VAL A 70 10.04 -3.68 0.33
CA VAL A 70 9.25 -2.43 0.24
C VAL A 70 9.63 -1.48 1.37
N GLU A 71 9.73 -1.97 2.61
CA GLU A 71 10.14 -1.18 3.78
C GLU A 71 11.52 -0.55 3.56
N ASP A 72 12.50 -1.33 3.09
CA ASP A 72 13.84 -0.85 2.78
C ASP A 72 13.82 0.26 1.70
N LYS A 73 13.00 0.13 0.65
CA LYS A 73 12.86 1.19 -0.38
C LYS A 73 12.32 2.49 0.19
N PHE A 74 11.33 2.42 1.08
CA PHE A 74 10.81 3.60 1.77
C PHE A 74 11.85 4.21 2.70
N GLN A 75 12.52 3.40 3.51
CA GLN A 75 13.56 3.83 4.44
C GLN A 75 14.70 4.55 3.72
N ARG A 76 15.28 3.94 2.67
CA ARG A 76 16.34 4.56 1.84
C ARG A 76 15.89 5.88 1.22
N THR A 77 14.63 5.99 0.81
CA THR A 77 14.08 7.22 0.22
C THR A 77 13.91 8.32 1.27
N LEU A 78 13.52 7.96 2.49
CA LEU A 78 13.40 8.89 3.62
C LEU A 78 14.79 9.35 4.11
N GLU A 79 15.76 8.45 4.19
CA GLU A 79 17.15 8.75 4.56
C GLU A 79 17.80 9.69 3.55
N ARG A 80 17.68 9.41 2.24
CA ARG A 80 18.16 10.30 1.19
C ARG A 80 17.50 11.68 1.24
N LYS A 81 16.25 11.78 1.72
CA LYS A 81 15.55 13.06 1.91
C LYS A 81 16.09 13.81 3.14
N ARG A 82 16.54 13.10 4.18
CA ARG A 82 17.24 13.68 5.35
C ARG A 82 18.67 14.12 5.03
N GLU A 83 19.38 13.43 4.15
CA GLU A 83 20.74 13.80 3.70
C GLU A 83 20.76 14.99 2.73
N LYS A 84 19.60 15.39 2.19
CA LYS A 84 19.45 16.57 1.33
C LYS A 84 19.29 17.85 2.16
N PHE A 85 20.35 18.32 2.81
CA PHE A 85 20.71 19.74 3.14
C PHE A 85 21.93 19.72 4.09
N HIS A 86 22.96 20.58 4.07
CA HIS A 86 23.54 21.60 3.16
C HIS A 86 24.83 22.12 3.83
N LEU A 87 25.89 22.40 3.07
CA LEU A 87 26.75 23.60 3.14
C LEU A 87 27.36 23.81 1.74
#